data_AF-A0A5A7RLT9-F1
#
_entry.id   AF-A0A5A7RLT9-F1
#
_cell.length_a   1.000
_cell.length_b   1.000
_cell.length_c   1.000
_cell.angle_alpha   90.00
_cell.angle_beta   90.00
_cell.angle_gamma   90.00
#
_symmetry.space_group_name_H-M   'P 1'
#
loop_
_entity.id
_entity.type
_entity.pdbx_description
1 polymer ?
#
loop_
_entity_poly.entity_id
_entity_poly.type
_entity_poly.pdbx_seq_one_letter_code
_entity_poly.pdbx_strand_id
1 'polypeptide(L)'
;MQRIEEAKKLAKYKLCDACLGRQFAKIGYGKRNEERGKEIREMLGLAEILPNDCWLCGGLMAEIEKFADLVIDALKDYEFETFLIGCKVDEEI
;
A
#
# COMPACT_ATOMS: atom_id res chain seq x y z
N MET A 1 3.17 -22.26 7.57
CA MET A 1 3.93 -22.69 6.38
C MET A 1 3.35 -22.15 5.07
N GLN A 2 2.05 -22.31 4.78
CA GLN A 2 1.45 -21.92 3.49
C GLN A 2 1.67 -20.43 3.09
N ARG A 3 1.58 -19.50 4.04
CA ARG A 3 1.70 -18.06 3.78
C ARG A 3 3.13 -17.57 3.50
N ILE A 4 4.14 -18.30 3.97
CA ILE A 4 5.54 -17.99 3.64
C ILE A 4 5.82 -18.34 2.18
N GLU A 5 5.26 -19.47 1.71
CA GLU A 5 5.39 -19.87 0.31
C GLU A 5 4.69 -18.89 -0.63
N GLU A 6 3.51 -18.38 -0.24
CA GLU A 6 2.81 -17.30 -0.96
C GLU A 6 3.65 -16.01 -1.01
N ALA A 7 4.25 -15.61 0.12
CA ALA A 7 5.12 -14.45 0.17
C ALA A 7 6.37 -14.62 -0.72
N LYS A 8 6.96 -15.81 -0.77
CA LYS A 8 8.06 -16.14 -1.71
C LYS A 8 7.64 -16.07 -3.17
N LYS A 9 6.42 -16.51 -3.51
CA LYS A 9 5.89 -16.38 -4.88
C LYS A 9 5.70 -14.91 -5.26
N LEU A 10 5.15 -14.11 -4.33
CA LEU A 10 4.96 -12.68 -4.51
C LEU A 10 6.28 -11.91 -4.63
N ALA A 11 7.35 -12.38 -3.99
CA ALA A 11 8.68 -11.77 -4.07
C ALA A 11 9.27 -11.70 -5.49
N LYS A 12 8.75 -12.51 -6.44
CA LYS A 12 9.11 -12.40 -7.86
C LYS A 12 8.64 -11.08 -8.49
N TYR A 13 7.57 -10.50 -7.94
CA TYR A 13 7.09 -9.19 -8.32
C TYR A 13 7.80 -8.17 -7.44
N LYS A 14 8.41 -7.15 -8.06
CA LYS A 14 9.07 -6.06 -7.34
C LYS A 14 8.01 -5.21 -6.64
N LEU A 15 7.57 -5.61 -5.45
CA LEU A 15 6.56 -4.87 -4.68
C LEU A 15 7.24 -4.01 -3.62
N CYS A 16 6.82 -2.76 -3.46
CA CYS A 16 7.17 -1.96 -2.28
C CYS A 16 6.48 -2.49 -1.02
N ASP A 17 6.90 -2.02 0.15
CA ASP A 17 6.42 -2.54 1.43
C ASP A 17 4.91 -2.32 1.64
N ALA A 18 4.37 -1.16 1.26
CA ALA A 18 2.92 -0.93 1.32
C ALA A 18 2.13 -1.95 0.48
N CYS A 19 2.57 -2.23 -0.75
CA CYS A 19 1.90 -3.17 -1.65
C CYS A 19 2.06 -4.62 -1.18
N LEU A 20 3.27 -5.00 -0.73
CA LEU A 20 3.55 -6.33 -0.20
C LEU A 20 2.72 -6.60 1.06
N GLY A 21 2.74 -5.69 2.04
CA GLY A 21 1.99 -5.85 3.27
C GLY A 21 0.47 -5.82 3.08
N ARG A 22 -0.03 -5.13 2.04
CA ARG A 22 -1.47 -5.15 1.70
C ARG A 22 -1.94 -6.56 1.29
N GLN A 23 -1.10 -7.38 0.67
CA GLN A 23 -1.45 -8.78 0.32
C GLN A 23 -1.72 -9.65 1.55
N PHE A 24 -1.20 -9.25 2.71
CA PHE A 24 -1.31 -9.96 3.98
C PHE A 24 -2.14 -9.18 5.03
N ALA A 25 -2.99 -8.25 4.60
CA ALA A 25 -3.74 -7.35 5.50
C ALA A 25 -4.65 -8.05 6.53
N LYS A 26 -5.02 -9.31 6.30
CA LYS A 26 -5.83 -10.13 7.23
C LYS A 26 -5.00 -10.73 8.40
N ILE A 27 -3.74 -10.31 8.56
CA ILE A 27 -2.77 -10.89 9.49
C ILE A 27 -1.98 -9.75 10.14
N GLY A 28 -1.80 -9.79 11.46
CA GLY A 28 -1.11 -8.70 12.15
C GLY A 28 -1.91 -7.40 12.04
N TYR A 29 -3.06 -7.38 12.73
CA TYR A 29 -3.90 -6.20 12.88
C TYR A 29 -3.17 -5.09 13.64
N GLY A 30 -3.62 -3.84 13.50
CA GLY A 30 -3.03 -2.68 14.17
C GLY A 30 -1.71 -2.19 13.56
N LYS A 31 -1.30 -2.73 12.40
CA LYS A 31 -0.12 -2.29 11.66
C LYS A 31 -0.50 -1.66 10.34
N ARG A 32 0.28 -0.65 9.93
CA ARG A 32 0.21 -0.11 8.56
C ARG A 32 0.71 -1.17 7.58
N ASN A 33 0.27 -1.07 6.33
CA ASN A 33 0.69 -2.03 5.30
C ASN A 33 2.21 -1.98 5.06
N GLU A 34 2.81 -0.79 5.12
CA GLU A 34 4.27 -0.60 5.00
C GLU A 34 5.03 -1.38 6.08
N GLU A 35 4.65 -1.23 7.34
CA GLU A 35 5.28 -1.93 8.47
C GLU A 35 5.19 -3.44 8.30
N ARG A 36 4.01 -3.94 7.89
CA ARG A 36 3.81 -5.36 7.61
C ARG A 36 4.68 -5.85 6.45
N GLY A 37 4.77 -5.06 5.37
CA GLY A 37 5.59 -5.41 4.20
C GLY A 37 7.08 -5.48 4.54
N LYS A 38 7.57 -4.51 5.33
CA LYS A 38 8.94 -4.47 5.81
C LYS A 38 9.31 -5.71 6.60
N GLU A 39 8.46 -6.12 7.55
CA GLU A 39 8.66 -7.34 8.34
C GLU A 39 8.72 -8.60 7.46
N ILE A 40 7.84 -8.70 6.46
CA ILE A 40 7.85 -9.82 5.50
C ILE A 40 9.14 -9.81 4.68
N ARG A 41 9.58 -8.64 4.23
CA ARG A 41 10.80 -8.46 3.46
C ARG A 41 12.02 -8.90 4.25
N GLU A 42 12.15 -8.45 5.50
CA GLU A 42 13.21 -8.82 6.43
C GLU A 42 13.21 -10.33 6.71
N MET A 43 12.04 -10.92 6.99
CA MET A 43 11.89 -12.35 7.23
C MET A 43 12.36 -13.20 6.03
N LEU A 44 12.18 -12.70 4.80
CA LEU A 44 12.57 -13.39 3.58
C LEU A 44 13.97 -13.03 3.08
N GLY A 45 14.67 -12.09 3.73
CA GLY A 45 15.99 -11.62 3.30
C GLY A 45 15.99 -10.92 1.94
N LEU A 46 14.91 -10.20 1.62
CA LEU A 46 14.74 -9.52 0.34
C LEU A 46 15.25 -8.06 0.40
N ALA A 47 15.77 -7.54 -0.72
CA ALA A 47 16.16 -6.13 -0.82
C ALA A 47 14.95 -5.21 -0.84
N GLU A 48 15.09 -3.98 -0.35
CA GLU A 48 14.04 -2.95 -0.38
C GLU A 48 13.65 -2.59 -1.82
N ILE A 49 12.36 -2.30 -2.03
CA ILE A 49 11.82 -1.81 -3.29
C ILE A 49 11.09 -0.51 -3.00
N LEU A 50 11.55 0.58 -3.60
CA LEU A 50 10.90 1.88 -3.46
C LEU A 50 9.55 1.89 -4.19
N PRO A 51 8.58 2.72 -3.75
CA PRO A 51 7.30 2.84 -4.44
C PRO A 51 7.40 3.08 -5.96
N ASN A 52 8.37 3.88 -6.40
CA ASN A 52 8.58 4.20 -7.83
C ASN A 52 9.03 2.99 -8.66
N ASP A 53 9.69 2.02 -8.03
CA ASP A 53 10.14 0.77 -8.66
C ASP A 53 9.14 -0.38 -8.47
N CYS A 54 7.98 -0.09 -7.87
CA CYS A 54 6.97 -1.08 -7.56
C CYS A 54 6.18 -1.48 -8.81
N TRP A 55 6.21 -2.77 -9.16
CA TRP A 55 5.46 -3.35 -10.27
C TRP A 55 3.94 -3.14 -10.15
N LEU A 56 3.41 -3.08 -8.93
CA LEU A 56 1.97 -2.98 -8.71
C LEU A 56 1.45 -1.55 -8.69
N CYS A 57 2.08 -0.67 -7.90
CA CYS A 57 1.57 0.70 -7.72
C CYS A 57 2.24 1.73 -8.62
N GLY A 58 3.39 1.42 -9.25
CA GLY A 58 4.08 2.31 -10.18
C GLY A 58 4.36 3.72 -9.62
N GLY A 59 4.66 3.83 -8.32
CA GLY A 59 4.91 5.12 -7.65
C GLY A 59 3.73 5.68 -6.87
N LEU A 60 2.50 5.19 -7.07
CA LEU A 60 1.29 5.78 -6.45
C LEU A 60 1.37 5.89 -4.92
N MET A 61 2.01 4.92 -4.26
CA MET A 61 2.17 4.96 -2.79
C MET A 61 3.06 6.12 -2.29
N ALA A 62 3.95 6.66 -3.13
CA ALA A 62 4.74 7.84 -2.80
C ALA A 62 3.97 9.16 -2.96
N GLU A 63 2.79 9.14 -3.59
CA GLU A 63 1.99 10.34 -3.86
C GLU A 63 0.82 10.53 -2.88
N ILE A 64 0.69 9.70 -1.84
CA ILE A 64 -0.45 9.76 -0.90
C ILE A 64 -0.61 11.15 -0.29
N GLU A 65 0.47 11.76 0.19
CA GLU A 65 0.44 13.10 0.79
C GLU A 65 -0.03 14.16 -0.21
N LYS A 66 0.47 14.10 -1.45
CA LYS A 66 0.03 14.99 -2.53
C LYS A 66 -1.49 14.88 -2.77
N PHE A 67 -2.05 13.67 -2.79
CA PHE A 67 -3.49 13.50 -2.95
C PHE A 67 -4.27 13.94 -1.70
N ALA A 68 -3.72 13.73 -0.51
CA ALA A 68 -4.32 14.20 0.73
C ALA A 68 -4.43 15.73 0.74
N ASP A 69 -3.37 16.44 0.35
CA ASP A 69 -3.36 17.90 0.23
C ASP A 69 -4.42 18.41 -0.75
N LEU A 70 -4.57 17.76 -1.90
CA LEU A 70 -5.61 18.10 -2.88
C LEU A 70 -7.02 17.92 -2.31
N VAL A 71 -7.24 16.85 -1.52
CA VAL A 71 -8.53 16.60 -0.86
C VAL A 71 -8.79 17.65 0.24
N ILE A 72 -7.78 18.00 1.04
CA ILE A 72 -7.88 19.02 2.09
C ILE A 72 -8.25 20.38 1.48
N ASP A 73 -7.58 20.80 0.40
CA ASP A 73 -7.88 22.08 -0.26
C ASP A 73 -9.30 22.09 -0.87
N ALA A 74 -9.75 20.98 -1.47
CA ALA A 74 -11.09 20.87 -2.04
C ALA A 74 -12.21 20.90 -0.96
N LEU A 75 -11.90 20.45 0.26
CA LEU A 75 -12.86 20.36 1.35
C LEU A 75 -12.81 21.56 2.33
N LYS A 76 -11.91 22.53 2.12
CA LYS A 76 -11.65 23.63 3.08
C LYS A 76 -12.86 24.48 3.45
N ASP A 77 -13.86 24.56 2.59
CA ASP A 77 -15.09 25.35 2.79
C ASP A 77 -16.23 24.54 3.44
N TYR A 78 -15.99 23.27 3.79
CA TYR A 78 -16.98 22.37 4.38
C TYR A 78 -16.60 21.98 5.80
N GLU A 79 -17.59 21.90 6.68
CA GLU A 79 -17.44 21.34 8.03
C GLU A 79 -18.13 19.97 8.11
N PHE A 80 -17.48 19.00 8.75
CA PHE A 80 -18.01 17.65 8.91
C PHE A 80 -17.38 16.96 10.12
N GLU A 81 -18.15 16.08 10.78
CA GLU A 81 -17.65 15.24 11.88
C GLU A 81 -17.01 13.94 11.38
N THR A 82 -17.45 13.45 10.22
CA THR A 82 -16.96 12.23 9.57
C THR A 82 -16.95 12.38 8.06
N PHE A 83 -16.13 11.59 7.37
CA PHE A 83 -16.03 11.59 5.93
C PHE A 83 -15.85 10.16 5.39
N LEU A 84 -16.17 9.96 4.11
CA LEU A 84 -15.97 8.70 3.40
C LEU A 84 -14.95 8.91 2.28
N ILE A 85 -13.90 8.09 2.26
CA ILE A 85 -12.94 8.06 1.15
C ILE A 85 -13.28 6.86 0.27
N GLY A 86 -13.47 7.12 -1.02
CA GLY A 86 -13.68 6.11 -2.06
C GLY A 86 -12.84 6.41 -3.29
N CYS A 87 -12.81 5.47 -4.23
CA CYS A 87 -12.26 5.70 -5.56
C CYS A 87 -13.30 5.30 -6.60
N LYS A 88 -13.29 6.00 -7.74
CA LYS A 88 -13.97 5.55 -8.95
C LYS A 88 -12.91 4.90 -9.83
N VAL A 89 -13.07 3.61 -10.08
CA VAL A 89 -12.18 2.85 -10.98
C VAL A 89 -12.80 2.90 -12.38
N ASP A 90 -11.95 3.03 -13.40
CA ASP A 90 -12.38 2.92 -14.78
C ASP A 90 -12.89 1.50 -15.06
N GLU A 91 -13.90 1.35 -15.91
CA GLU A 91 -14.46 0.04 -16.26
C GLU A 91 -13.47 -0.81 -17.07
N GLU A 92 -12.47 -0.17 -17.69
CA GLU A 92 -11.47 -0.82 -18.51
C GLU A 92 -10.23 -1.33 -17.73
N ILE A 93 -10.18 -1.11 -16.40
CA ILE A 93 -9.09 -1.55 -15.48
C ILE A 93 -9.51 -2.78 -14.69
#